data_AF-A0A662HUR6-F1
#
_entry.id   AF-A0A662HUR6-F1
#
_cell.length_a   1.000
_cell.length_b   1.000
_cell.length_c   1.000
_cell.angle_alpha   90.00
_cell.angle_beta   90.00
_cell.angle_gamma   90.00
#
_symmetry.space_group_name_H-M   'P 1'
#
loop_
_entity.id
_entity.type
_entity.pdbx_description
1 polymer ?
#
loop_
_entity_poly.entity_id
_entity_poly.type
_entity_poly.pdbx_seq_one_letter_code
_entity_poly.pdbx_strand_id
1 'polypeptide(L)'
;MDWHDHHKAGWLRRACRRSIIRSGDTYTLPSDIKTRAENATVIQRPNAILDGGGHTISGAYAAVFVKGTQHVTIRNLKTERVSISVYLINSNYATITNNEFHSATFAVHILESAHVTVEHNTFT
;
A
#
# COMPACT_ATOMS: atom_id res chain seq x y z
N MET A 1 -42.13 -10.24 -8.34
CA MET A 1 -42.14 -9.80 -6.93
C MET A 1 -41.56 -10.94 -6.13
N ASP A 2 -40.37 -10.87 -5.54
CA ASP A 2 -39.54 -9.71 -5.21
C ASP A 2 -38.06 -10.13 -5.09
N TRP A 3 -37.20 -9.12 -5.02
CA TRP A 3 -35.72 -9.12 -4.98
C TRP A 3 -35.12 -9.44 -3.59
N HIS A 4 -33.83 -9.85 -3.59
CA HIS A 4 -32.82 -9.80 -2.48
C HIS A 4 -33.03 -10.72 -1.25
N ASP A 5 -32.02 -11.37 -0.64
CA ASP A 5 -30.66 -10.94 -0.31
C ASP A 5 -29.66 -12.13 -0.24
N HIS A 6 -28.52 -11.98 -0.92
CA HIS A 6 -27.28 -12.73 -0.65
C HIS A 6 -26.36 -11.82 0.17
N HIS A 7 -25.84 -12.26 1.33
CA HIS A 7 -24.50 -11.95 1.86
C HIS A 7 -24.36 -12.43 3.32
N LYS A 8 -23.75 -13.61 3.52
CA LYS A 8 -23.06 -13.95 4.79
C LYS A 8 -21.70 -14.56 4.45
N ALA A 9 -20.74 -13.70 4.14
CA ALA A 9 -19.35 -14.10 3.98
C ALA A 9 -18.75 -14.41 5.36
N GLY A 10 -18.37 -15.67 5.57
CA GLY A 10 -17.55 -16.06 6.69
C GLY A 10 -16.12 -15.52 6.54
N TRP A 11 -15.60 -14.87 7.57
CA TRP A 11 -14.20 -14.46 7.61
C TRP A 11 -13.52 -14.91 8.92
N LEU A 12 -12.64 -15.91 8.73
CA LEU A 12 -11.34 -16.13 9.40
C LEU A 12 -11.29 -16.80 10.78
N ARG A 13 -11.30 -18.15 10.77
CA ARG A 13 -10.64 -18.99 11.77
C ARG A 13 -9.23 -19.41 11.28
N ARG A 14 -8.22 -19.12 12.10
CA ARG A 14 -6.86 -19.70 12.17
C ARG A 14 -5.93 -19.50 10.96
N ALA A 15 -5.20 -18.38 10.99
CA ALA A 15 -3.78 -18.27 10.61
C ALA A 15 -3.23 -17.02 11.31
N CYS A 16 -1.96 -17.01 11.73
CA CYS A 16 -1.28 -15.93 12.46
C CYS A 16 -1.73 -14.52 12.01
N ARG A 17 -2.56 -13.83 12.81
CA ARG A 17 -2.99 -12.44 12.56
C ARG A 17 -1.85 -11.49 12.92
N ARG A 18 -0.87 -11.30 12.04
CA ARG A 18 -0.07 -10.07 12.08
C ARG A 18 -0.94 -8.95 11.52
N SER A 19 -1.85 -8.44 12.35
CA SER A 19 -2.68 -7.31 12.00
C SER A 19 -1.82 -6.06 11.90
N ILE A 20 -2.01 -5.30 10.83
CA ILE A 20 -1.51 -3.93 10.73
C ILE A 20 -1.91 -3.14 11.99
N ILE A 21 -0.97 -2.37 12.55
CA ILE A 21 -1.24 -1.58 13.76
C ILE A 21 -1.90 -0.28 13.31
N ARG A 22 -3.11 0.00 13.79
CA ARG A 22 -3.84 1.21 13.42
C ARG A 22 -3.89 2.19 14.59
N SER A 23 -3.50 3.44 14.34
CA SER A 23 -3.69 4.58 15.24
C SER A 23 -4.25 5.76 14.44
N GLY A 24 -5.55 6.05 14.62
CA GLY A 24 -6.27 7.04 13.82
C GLY A 24 -6.25 6.71 12.32
N ASP A 25 -5.61 7.60 11.56
CA ASP A 25 -5.42 7.48 10.10
C ASP A 25 -4.11 6.80 9.71
N THR A 26 -3.25 6.49 10.68
CA THR A 26 -1.99 5.81 10.45
C THR A 26 -2.14 4.30 10.60
N TYR A 27 -1.63 3.58 9.60
CA TYR A 27 -1.55 2.14 9.52
C TYR A 27 -0.07 1.77 9.45
N THR A 28 0.43 1.11 10.50
CA THR A 28 1.85 0.76 10.63
C THR A 28 2.05 -0.73 10.41
N LEU A 29 3.01 -1.08 9.55
CA LEU A 29 3.43 -2.48 9.39
C LEU A 29 4.12 -2.96 10.68
N PRO A 30 3.69 -4.10 11.27
CA PRO A 30 4.33 -4.63 12.49
C PRO A 30 5.54 -5.52 12.19
N SER A 31 5.75 -5.86 10.92
CA SER A 31 6.83 -6.73 10.44
C SER A 31 6.93 -6.66 8.92
N ASP A 32 8.00 -7.21 8.38
CA ASP A 32 8.14 -7.45 6.96
C ASP A 32 6.99 -8.29 6.39
N ILE A 33 6.66 -8.04 5.11
CA ILE A 33 5.67 -8.76 4.33
C ILE A 33 6.38 -9.42 3.16
N LYS A 34 6.29 -10.74 3.08
CA LYS A 34 6.74 -11.53 1.94
C LYS A 34 5.54 -12.21 1.30
N THR A 35 5.26 -11.88 0.06
CA THR A 35 4.08 -12.40 -0.64
C THR A 35 4.39 -12.65 -2.12
N ARG A 36 3.46 -13.29 -2.82
CA ARG A 36 3.44 -13.41 -4.30
C ARG A 36 2.14 -12.85 -4.87
N ALA A 37 1.40 -12.10 -4.06
CA ALA A 37 0.16 -11.47 -4.47
C ALA A 37 0.41 -10.40 -5.55
N GLU A 38 -0.62 -10.11 -6.35
CA GLU A 38 -0.59 -9.00 -7.29
C GLU A 38 -0.36 -7.67 -6.55
N ASN A 39 -1.11 -7.42 -5.47
CA ASN A 39 -0.93 -6.25 -4.62
C ASN A 39 -0.69 -6.73 -3.18
N ALA A 40 0.44 -6.35 -2.56
CA ALA A 40 0.70 -6.70 -1.16
C ALA A 40 -0.16 -5.87 -0.19
N THR A 41 -0.27 -4.56 -0.46
CA THR A 41 -1.08 -3.63 0.32
C THR A 41 -1.95 -2.80 -0.61
N VAL A 42 -3.24 -2.67 -0.28
CA VAL A 42 -4.18 -1.83 -1.03
C VAL A 42 -4.71 -0.75 -0.09
N ILE A 43 -4.57 0.52 -0.47
CA ILE A 43 -5.11 1.66 0.27
C ILE A 43 -6.39 2.13 -0.43
N GLN A 44 -7.52 2.02 0.27
CA GLN A 44 -8.84 2.42 -0.26
C GLN A 44 -9.50 3.52 0.58
N ARG A 45 -8.81 4.00 1.63
CA ARG A 45 -9.34 5.00 2.56
C ARG A 45 -8.63 6.34 2.30
N PRO A 46 -9.38 7.44 2.09
CA PRO A 46 -8.77 8.77 1.94
C PRO A 46 -8.13 9.22 3.26
N ASN A 47 -7.14 10.11 3.16
CA ASN A 47 -6.35 10.61 4.29
C ASN A 47 -5.53 9.52 5.03
N ALA A 48 -5.43 8.30 4.46
CA ALA A 48 -4.69 7.22 5.10
C ALA A 48 -3.18 7.45 5.01
N ILE A 49 -2.49 7.17 6.12
CA ILE A 49 -1.04 7.14 6.21
C ILE A 49 -0.62 5.68 6.33
N LEU A 50 0.06 5.15 5.33
CA LEU A 50 0.80 3.89 5.46
C LEU A 50 2.21 4.22 5.97
N ASP A 51 2.50 3.83 7.21
CA ASP A 51 3.82 3.89 7.80
C ASP A 51 4.45 2.49 7.74
N GLY A 52 5.48 2.32 6.92
CA GLY A 52 6.19 1.05 6.81
C GLY A 52 6.92 0.66 8.10
N GLY A 53 7.14 1.59 9.04
CA GLY A 53 7.85 1.30 10.30
C GLY A 53 9.30 0.85 10.09
N GLY A 54 9.87 1.11 8.91
CA GLY A 54 11.18 0.58 8.48
C GLY A 54 11.15 -0.86 7.96
N HIS A 55 9.98 -1.49 7.86
CA HIS A 55 9.81 -2.86 7.38
C HIS A 55 9.77 -2.97 5.86
N THR A 56 10.06 -4.18 5.38
CA THR A 56 10.18 -4.49 3.96
C THR A 56 8.94 -5.19 3.41
N ILE A 57 8.43 -4.74 2.26
CA ILE A 57 7.50 -5.51 1.42
C ILE A 57 8.26 -6.12 0.24
N SER A 58 8.14 -7.44 0.05
CA SER A 58 8.84 -8.17 -1.00
C SER A 58 8.00 -9.19 -1.76
N GLY A 59 8.38 -9.41 -3.02
CA GLY A 59 7.88 -10.50 -3.88
C GLY A 59 6.51 -10.28 -4.54
N ALA A 60 5.86 -9.15 -4.27
CA ALA A 60 4.60 -8.77 -4.89
C ALA A 60 4.79 -8.17 -6.29
N TYR A 61 3.72 -8.11 -7.09
CA TYR A 61 3.75 -7.28 -8.29
C TYR A 61 3.78 -5.79 -7.91
N ALA A 62 2.79 -5.29 -7.17
CA ALA A 62 2.83 -3.97 -6.53
C ALA A 62 2.94 -4.11 -5.00
N ALA A 63 3.91 -3.44 -4.39
CA ALA A 63 4.01 -3.42 -2.92
C ALA A 63 2.88 -2.60 -2.29
N VAL A 64 2.63 -1.40 -2.81
CA VAL A 64 1.51 -0.54 -2.40
C VAL A 64 0.71 -0.13 -3.63
N PHE A 65 -0.58 -0.44 -3.63
CA PHE A 65 -1.52 -0.06 -4.69
C PHE A 65 -2.58 0.90 -4.15
N VAL A 66 -2.75 2.02 -4.84
CA VAL A 66 -3.74 3.05 -4.51
C VAL A 66 -4.51 3.41 -5.78
N LYS A 67 -5.83 3.27 -5.75
CA LYS A 67 -6.70 3.61 -6.87
C LYS A 67 -7.87 4.46 -6.41
N GLY A 68 -8.11 5.59 -7.08
CA GLY A 68 -9.26 6.46 -6.80
C GLY A 68 -9.25 7.08 -5.41
N THR A 69 -8.12 7.10 -4.69
CA THR A 69 -8.05 7.49 -3.27
C THR A 69 -7.20 8.73 -3.10
N GLN A 70 -7.68 9.70 -2.34
CA GLN A 70 -7.06 11.02 -2.22
C GLN A 70 -6.31 11.19 -0.89
N HIS A 71 -5.32 12.07 -0.87
CA HIS A 71 -4.61 12.50 0.35
C HIS A 71 -3.89 11.35 1.07
N VAL A 72 -3.31 10.42 0.30
CA VAL A 72 -2.61 9.26 0.86
C VAL A 72 -1.15 9.60 1.14
N THR A 73 -0.66 9.23 2.32
CA THR A 73 0.78 9.31 2.63
C THR A 73 1.37 7.90 2.72
N ILE A 74 2.50 7.66 2.07
CA ILE A 74 3.27 6.42 2.16
C ILE A 74 4.67 6.78 2.62
N ARG A 75 5.06 6.30 3.80
CA ARG A 75 6.35 6.65 4.41
C ARG A 75 7.04 5.53 5.16
N ASN A 76 8.36 5.66 5.34
CA ASN A 76 9.20 4.74 6.10
C ASN A 76 9.07 3.28 5.66
N LEU A 77 8.83 3.04 4.38
CA LEU A 77 8.69 1.71 3.79
C LEU A 77 9.97 1.32 3.05
N LYS A 78 10.34 0.05 3.17
CA LYS A 78 11.32 -0.57 2.28
C LYS A 78 10.61 -1.50 1.30
N THR A 79 11.05 -1.53 0.05
CA THR A 79 10.58 -2.52 -0.91
C THR A 79 11.75 -3.22 -1.57
N GLU A 80 11.58 -4.50 -1.86
CA GLU A 80 12.57 -5.28 -2.61
C GLU A 80 11.91 -6.29 -3.54
N ARG A 81 12.50 -6.49 -4.72
CA ARG A 81 12.11 -7.55 -5.66
C ARG A 81 10.60 -7.52 -5.97
N VAL A 82 10.09 -6.32 -6.26
CA VAL A 82 8.71 -6.08 -6.70
C VAL A 82 8.71 -5.49 -8.10
N SER A 83 7.62 -5.63 -8.85
CA SER A 83 7.54 -4.94 -10.16
C SER A 83 7.32 -3.44 -9.97
N ILE A 84 6.46 -3.05 -9.04
CA ILE A 84 6.14 -1.65 -8.73
C ILE A 84 6.18 -1.45 -7.20
N SER A 85 6.93 -0.48 -6.69
CA SER A 85 6.95 -0.25 -5.23
C SER A 85 5.71 0.53 -4.78
N VAL A 86 5.42 1.66 -5.40
CA VAL A 86 4.19 2.42 -5.18
C VAL A 86 3.49 2.66 -6.51
N TYR A 87 2.25 2.16 -6.63
CA TYR A 87 1.42 2.37 -7.81
C TYR A 87 0.19 3.21 -7.45
N LEU A 88 0.17 4.45 -7.95
CA LEU A 88 -0.95 5.39 -7.83
C LEU A 88 -1.72 5.47 -9.16
N ILE A 89 -3.03 5.28 -9.10
CA ILE A 89 -3.94 5.46 -10.25
C ILE A 89 -5.09 6.37 -9.83
N ASN A 90 -5.34 7.45 -10.58
CA ASN A 90 -6.45 8.38 -10.31
C ASN A 90 -6.51 8.85 -8.84
N SER A 91 -5.36 9.20 -8.26
CA SER A 91 -5.18 9.42 -6.83
C SER A 91 -4.39 10.71 -6.57
N ASN A 92 -5.09 11.81 -6.28
CA ASN A 92 -4.46 13.13 -6.17
C ASN A 92 -3.99 13.42 -4.74
N TYR A 93 -3.07 14.38 -4.64
CA TYR A 93 -2.53 14.89 -3.38
C TYR A 93 -1.87 13.80 -2.53
N ALA A 94 -1.21 12.83 -3.17
CA ALA A 94 -0.46 11.80 -2.47
C ALA A 94 0.94 12.30 -2.08
N THR A 95 1.45 11.82 -0.95
CA THR A 95 2.83 12.07 -0.50
C THR A 95 3.56 10.74 -0.34
N ILE A 96 4.67 10.58 -1.04
CA ILE A 96 5.54 9.41 -0.94
C ILE A 96 6.89 9.89 -0.40
N THR A 97 7.22 9.57 0.85
CA THR A 97 8.40 10.15 1.51
C THR A 97 9.14 9.21 2.45
N ASN A 98 10.46 9.38 2.59
CA ASN A 98 11.30 8.58 3.50
C ASN A 98 11.20 7.07 3.24
N ASN A 99 11.13 6.67 1.97
CA ASN A 99 11.11 5.26 1.58
C ASN A 99 12.43 4.83 0.93
N GLU A 100 12.73 3.54 1.01
CA GLU A 100 13.86 2.90 0.35
C GLU A 100 13.34 1.88 -0.68
N PHE A 101 13.53 2.15 -1.97
CA PHE A 101 13.05 1.30 -3.05
C PHE A 101 14.22 0.57 -3.71
N HIS A 102 14.30 -0.74 -3.47
CA HIS A 102 15.37 -1.60 -3.98
C HIS A 102 14.86 -2.54 -5.08
N SER A 103 15.57 -2.62 -6.21
CA SER A 103 15.35 -3.67 -7.22
C SER A 103 13.88 -3.78 -7.68
N ALA A 104 13.24 -2.64 -7.94
CA ALA A 104 11.91 -2.58 -8.55
C ALA A 104 12.00 -2.17 -10.02
N THR A 105 11.14 -2.74 -10.88
CA THR A 105 11.05 -2.28 -12.29
C THR A 105 10.62 -0.82 -12.35
N PHE A 106 9.63 -0.45 -11.52
CA PHE A 106 9.23 0.93 -11.27
C PHE A 106 9.21 1.19 -9.76
N ALA A 107 10.03 2.11 -9.27
CA ALA A 107 9.95 2.50 -7.87
C ALA A 107 8.61 3.19 -7.57
N VAL A 108 8.26 4.22 -8.33
CA VAL A 108 6.99 4.91 -8.20
C VAL A 108 6.35 5.03 -9.59
N HIS A 109 5.13 4.54 -9.74
CA HIS A 109 4.35 4.65 -10.96
C HIS A 109 3.09 5.46 -10.67
N ILE A 110 2.95 6.62 -11.32
CA ILE A 110 1.85 7.57 -11.13
C ILE A 110 1.09 7.67 -12.44
N LEU A 111 -0.17 7.26 -12.43
CA LEU A 111 -1.06 7.29 -13.58
C LEU A 111 -2.29 8.14 -13.25
N GLU A 112 -2.65 9.06 -14.17
CA GLU A 112 -3.86 9.90 -14.09
C GLU A 112 -4.03 10.62 -12.74
N SER A 113 -2.93 11.03 -12.11
CA SER A 113 -2.94 11.62 -10.77
C SER A 113 -2.23 12.97 -10.78
N ALA A 114 -2.68 13.88 -9.91
CA ALA A 114 -2.18 15.25 -9.80
C ALA A 114 -1.74 15.59 -8.38
N HIS A 115 -0.88 16.60 -8.26
CA HIS A 115 -0.38 17.11 -6.97
C HIS A 115 0.29 16.04 -6.10
N VAL A 116 1.03 15.11 -6.72
CA VAL A 116 1.77 14.08 -5.99
C VAL A 116 3.16 14.62 -5.62
N THR A 117 3.52 14.50 -4.34
CA THR A 117 4.85 14.81 -3.83
C THR A 117 5.64 13.52 -3.64
N VAL A 118 6.84 13.44 -4.23
CA VAL A 118 7.80 12.34 -4.05
C VAL A 118 9.12 12.93 -3.58
N GLU A 119 9.40 12.84 -2.28
CA GLU A 119 10.54 13.53 -1.66
C GLU A 119 11.26 12.65 -0.62
N HIS A 120 12.55 12.86 -0.43
CA HIS A 120 13.35 12.12 0.57
C HIS A 120 13.28 10.58 0.42
N ASN A 121 13.18 10.07 -0.81
CA ASN A 121 13.23 8.63 -1.07
C ASN A 121 14.60 8.24 -1.63
N THR A 122 15.03 7.02 -1.31
CA THR A 122 16.24 6.41 -1.88
C THR A 122 15.85 5.40 -2.96
N PHE A 123 16.48 5.50 -4.13
CA PHE A 123 16.23 4.65 -5.29
C PHE A 123 17.54 3.93 -5.67
N THR A 124 17.54 2.59 -5.59
CA THR A 124 18.75 1.77 -5.85
C THR A 124 18.46 0.48 -6.59
#